data_AF-A0A8J4W1K4-F1
#
_entry.id   AF-A0A8J4W1K4-F1
#
_cell.length_a   1.000
_cell.length_b   1.000
_cell.length_c   1.000
_cell.angle_alpha   90.00
_cell.angle_beta   90.00
_cell.angle_gamma   90.00
#
_symmetry.space_group_name_H-M   'P 1'
#
loop_
_entity.id
_entity.type
_entity.pdbx_description
1 polymer ?
#
loop_
_entity_poly.entity_id
_entity_poly.type
_entity_poly.pdbx_seq_one_letter_code
_entity_poly.pdbx_strand_id
1 'polypeptide(L)'
;NSATLAYTFDYSSYFVAGTDIGKFTMKTVDDIRTVNKSVHFRPTSNLCNINELASLWEKKIGRTLPRVIVTENDLLAAAAANCIPQSIVASFTHDIFIKGCQINFAIDGPQDIEVSTLYPDETFQTLDDCFNDFLAKLGDKPVNTNKITTTNPVVESMAITA
;
A
#
# COMPACT_ATOMS: atom_id res chain seq x y z
N ASN A 1 14.72 -28.84 -1.98
CA ASN A 1 13.64 -28.48 -2.94
C ASN A 1 13.31 -27.01 -2.79
N SER A 2 13.98 -26.19 -3.59
CA SER A 2 13.84 -24.74 -3.60
C SER A 2 13.03 -24.36 -4.84
N ALA A 3 11.80 -23.92 -4.64
CA ALA A 3 10.99 -23.15 -5.62
C ALA A 3 9.70 -22.69 -4.93
N THR A 4 9.79 -21.64 -4.11
CA THR A 4 8.61 -20.95 -3.58
C THR A 4 8.49 -19.62 -4.30
N LEU A 5 7.96 -19.64 -5.53
CA LEU A 5 7.50 -18.43 -6.20
C LEU A 5 6.10 -18.13 -5.67
N ALA A 6 6.00 -17.14 -4.80
CA ALA A 6 4.76 -16.71 -4.17
C ALA A 6 4.21 -15.47 -4.87
N TYR A 7 2.88 -15.39 -4.98
CA TYR A 7 2.08 -14.33 -5.63
C TYR A 7 2.38 -14.10 -7.13
N THR A 8 1.34 -14.23 -7.96
CA THR A 8 1.32 -13.72 -9.36
C THR A 8 1.10 -12.20 -9.39
N PHE A 9 1.66 -11.48 -8.42
CA PHE A 9 1.66 -10.02 -8.37
C PHE A 9 2.98 -9.55 -8.97
N ASP A 10 2.96 -9.39 -10.30
CA ASP A 10 4.16 -9.18 -11.09
C ASP A 10 4.62 -7.72 -11.09
N TYR A 11 3.79 -6.80 -10.58
CA TYR A 11 4.06 -5.36 -10.61
C TYR A 11 4.43 -4.79 -9.23
N SER A 12 5.42 -3.90 -9.24
CA SER A 12 5.75 -3.05 -8.09
C SER A 12 4.76 -1.90 -7.91
N SER A 13 4.71 -1.33 -6.72
CA SER A 13 3.82 -0.23 -6.34
C SER A 13 4.54 0.73 -5.41
N TYR A 14 4.08 1.99 -5.36
CA TYR A 14 4.63 3.00 -4.47
C TYR A 14 3.87 3.00 -3.14
N PHE A 15 4.61 2.87 -2.05
CA PHE A 15 4.06 2.93 -0.70
C PHE A 15 4.49 4.23 -0.02
N VAL A 16 3.54 4.95 0.56
CA VAL A 16 3.78 6.26 1.19
C VAL A 16 3.17 6.26 2.58
N ALA A 17 3.92 6.68 3.59
CA ALA A 17 3.41 6.84 4.94
C ALA A 17 2.33 7.92 4.97
N GLY A 18 1.27 7.72 5.79
CA GLY A 18 0.17 8.68 5.87
C GLY A 18 0.62 10.09 6.31
N THR A 19 1.66 10.17 7.14
CA THR A 19 2.31 11.41 7.56
C THR A 19 2.94 12.17 6.38
N ASP A 20 3.62 11.46 5.47
CA ASP A 20 4.21 12.07 4.27
C ASP A 20 3.15 12.46 3.24
N ILE A 21 2.09 11.66 3.08
CA ILE A 21 0.94 12.04 2.24
C ILE A 21 0.41 13.41 2.69
N GLY A 22 0.16 13.59 3.99
CA GLY A 22 -0.32 14.86 4.54
C GLY A 22 0.70 15.99 4.38
N LYS A 23 1.96 15.76 4.76
CA LYS A 23 3.05 16.73 4.66
C LYS A 23 3.19 17.30 3.25
N PHE A 24 3.38 16.43 2.25
CA PHE A 24 3.63 16.87 0.87
C PHE A 24 2.39 17.43 0.21
N THR A 25 1.19 16.91 0.52
CA THR A 25 -0.06 17.52 0.06
C THR A 25 -0.19 18.96 0.55
N MET A 26 0.15 19.24 1.82
CA MET A 26 0.11 20.63 2.32
C MET A 26 1.19 21.51 1.70
N LYS A 27 2.34 20.97 1.29
CA LYS A 27 3.36 21.75 0.57
C LYS A 27 2.90 22.15 -0.84
N THR A 28 2.04 21.36 -1.47
CA THR A 28 1.61 21.60 -2.85
C THR A 28 0.51 22.66 -2.97
N VAL A 29 -0.18 23.05 -1.89
CA VAL A 29 -1.38 23.92 -1.98
C VAL A 29 -1.07 25.34 -2.48
N ASP A 30 0.07 25.91 -2.08
CA ASP A 30 0.49 27.28 -2.43
C ASP A 30 1.75 27.31 -3.32
N ASP A 31 2.20 26.15 -3.79
CA ASP A 31 3.35 26.05 -4.68
C ASP A 31 2.93 26.37 -6.12
N ILE A 32 3.39 27.49 -6.68
CA ILE A 32 3.01 27.88 -8.05
C ILE A 32 3.32 26.82 -9.10
N ARG A 33 4.28 25.92 -8.83
CA ARG A 33 4.67 24.83 -9.73
C ARG A 33 3.58 23.76 -9.86
N THR A 34 2.71 23.59 -8.86
CA THR A 34 1.69 22.51 -8.80
C THR A 34 0.31 22.94 -9.29
N VAL A 35 0.12 24.22 -9.61
CA VAL A 35 -1.17 24.77 -10.04
C VAL A 35 -1.63 24.09 -11.34
N ASN A 36 -2.84 23.51 -11.30
CA ASN A 36 -3.44 22.74 -12.39
C ASN A 36 -2.60 21.52 -12.83
N LYS A 37 -1.88 20.89 -11.90
CA LYS A 37 -1.06 19.69 -12.14
C LYS A 37 -1.59 18.47 -11.40
N SER A 38 -1.32 17.30 -11.96
CA SER A 38 -1.36 16.02 -11.25
C SER A 38 -0.03 15.84 -10.51
N VAL A 39 -0.09 15.72 -9.18
CA VAL A 39 1.09 15.50 -8.34
C VAL A 39 1.21 14.01 -8.02
N HIS A 40 2.26 13.37 -8.54
CA HIS A 40 2.55 11.95 -8.41
C HIS A 40 3.54 11.70 -7.29
N PHE A 41 3.18 10.79 -6.39
CA PHE A 41 4.05 10.33 -5.32
C PHE A 41 4.78 9.07 -5.80
N ARG A 42 6.00 9.25 -6.33
CA ARG A 42 6.82 8.13 -6.83
C ARG A 42 8.18 8.03 -6.12
N PRO A 43 8.21 7.96 -4.77
CA PRO A 43 9.47 7.82 -4.03
C PRO A 43 10.14 6.50 -4.39
N THR A 44 11.31 6.57 -5.03
CA THR A 44 12.07 5.40 -5.48
C THR A 44 12.51 4.51 -4.32
N SER A 45 12.70 5.07 -3.13
CA SER A 45 13.01 4.34 -1.90
C SER A 45 11.89 3.40 -1.44
N ASN A 46 10.65 3.64 -1.88
CA ASN A 46 9.46 2.91 -1.45
C ASN A 46 8.72 2.25 -2.63
N LEU A 47 9.39 2.06 -3.76
CA LEU A 47 8.90 1.24 -4.86
C LEU A 47 9.15 -0.24 -4.51
N CYS A 48 8.08 -1.02 -4.38
CA CYS A 48 8.18 -2.38 -3.86
C CYS A 48 7.09 -3.29 -4.46
N ASN A 49 7.41 -4.54 -4.77
CA ASN A 49 6.38 -5.56 -5.07
C ASN A 49 5.95 -6.32 -3.80
N ILE A 50 4.87 -7.10 -3.89
CA ILE A 50 4.32 -7.82 -2.73
C ILE A 50 5.30 -8.85 -2.15
N ASN A 51 6.15 -9.47 -2.96
CA ASN A 51 7.15 -10.43 -2.48
C ASN A 51 8.25 -9.77 -1.66
N GLU A 52 8.74 -8.62 -2.11
CA GLU A 52 9.70 -7.79 -1.40
C GLU A 52 9.09 -7.26 -0.10
N LEU A 53 7.85 -6.77 -0.15
CA LEU A 53 7.13 -6.27 1.02
C LEU A 53 6.94 -7.37 2.08
N ALA A 54 6.55 -8.57 1.65
CA ALA A 54 6.43 -9.74 2.52
C ALA A 54 7.79 -10.13 3.12
N SER A 55 8.86 -10.13 2.31
CA SER A 55 10.21 -10.47 2.77
C SER A 55 10.75 -9.45 3.78
N LEU A 56 10.45 -8.16 3.56
CA LEU A 56 10.77 -7.09 4.50
C LEU A 56 10.04 -7.33 5.84
N TRP A 57 8.75 -7.67 5.80
CA TRP A 57 7.98 -7.99 7.00
C TRP A 57 8.51 -9.23 7.73
N GLU A 58 8.83 -10.32 7.01
CA GLU A 58 9.41 -11.55 7.58
C GLU A 58 10.75 -11.29 8.28
N LYS A 59 11.60 -10.44 7.68
CA LYS A 59 12.84 -9.98 8.31
C LYS A 59 12.57 -9.24 9.61
N LYS A 60 11.53 -8.39 9.65
CA LYS A 60 11.12 -7.61 10.83
C LYS A 60 10.65 -8.51 11.97
N ILE A 61 9.83 -9.52 11.69
CA ILE A 61 9.30 -10.44 12.70
C ILE A 61 10.24 -11.60 13.04
N GLY A 62 11.38 -11.74 12.34
CA GLY A 62 12.36 -12.80 12.58
C GLY A 62 11.88 -14.22 12.24
N ARG A 63 10.85 -14.36 11.40
CA ARG A 63 10.31 -15.66 10.96
C ARG A 63 9.71 -15.58 9.57
N THR A 64 9.71 -16.70 8.87
CA THR A 64 9.02 -16.85 7.58
C THR A 64 7.54 -17.15 7.77
N LEU A 65 6.71 -16.70 6.84
CA LEU A 65 5.28 -16.95 6.82
C LEU A 65 4.91 -17.82 5.61
N PRO A 66 3.92 -18.71 5.73
CA PRO A 66 3.37 -19.39 4.56
C PRO A 66 2.84 -18.36 3.57
N ARG A 67 3.19 -18.51 2.29
CA ARG A 67 2.70 -17.66 1.21
C ARG A 67 1.70 -18.44 0.36
N VAL A 68 0.58 -17.81 0.03
CA VAL A 68 -0.46 -18.38 -0.83
C VAL A 68 -0.57 -17.56 -2.11
N ILE A 69 -0.93 -18.19 -3.22
CA ILE A 69 -1.12 -17.48 -4.48
C ILE A 69 -2.57 -16.98 -4.54
N VAL A 70 -2.74 -15.70 -4.82
CA VAL A 70 -4.02 -15.10 -5.21
C VAL A 70 -3.90 -14.79 -6.70
N THR A 71 -4.77 -15.40 -7.50
CA THR A 71 -4.74 -15.25 -8.95
C THR A 71 -5.50 -14.01 -9.41
N GLU A 72 -5.28 -13.58 -10.66
CA GLU A 72 -6.10 -12.54 -11.28
C GLU A 72 -7.60 -12.89 -11.23
N ASN A 73 -7.95 -14.14 -11.51
CA ASN A 73 -9.35 -14.60 -11.50
C ASN A 73 -9.99 -14.53 -10.12
N ASP A 74 -9.23 -14.78 -9.04
CA ASP A 74 -9.74 -14.66 -7.68
C ASP A 74 -10.16 -13.21 -7.37
N LEU A 75 -9.32 -12.24 -7.79
CA LEU A 75 -9.62 -10.82 -7.62
C LEU A 75 -10.78 -10.36 -8.51
N LEU A 76 -10.84 -10.84 -9.77
CA LEU A 76 -11.95 -10.53 -10.68
C LEU A 76 -13.28 -11.09 -10.16
N ALA A 77 -13.29 -12.31 -9.61
CA ALA A 77 -14.47 -12.90 -9.00
C ALA A 77 -14.92 -12.10 -7.76
N ALA A 78 -13.98 -11.70 -6.91
CA ALA A 78 -14.26 -10.87 -5.74
C ALA A 78 -14.79 -9.47 -6.12
N ALA A 79 -14.27 -8.87 -7.20
CA ALA A 79 -14.76 -7.61 -7.74
C ALA A 79 -16.18 -7.75 -8.33
N ALA A 80 -16.44 -8.81 -9.10
CA ALA A 80 -17.75 -9.07 -9.72
C ALA A 80 -18.87 -9.38 -8.70
N ALA A 81 -18.51 -9.74 -7.47
CA ALA A 81 -19.48 -10.02 -6.40
C ALA A 81 -20.29 -8.79 -5.95
N ASN A 82 -19.87 -7.55 -6.31
CA ASN A 82 -20.55 -6.30 -5.96
C ASN A 82 -20.86 -6.13 -4.45
N CYS A 83 -20.02 -6.70 -3.59
CA CYS A 83 -20.12 -6.54 -2.14
C CYS A 83 -19.37 -5.27 -1.72
N ILE A 84 -20.08 -4.23 -1.28
CA ILE A 84 -19.47 -2.93 -0.98
C ILE A 84 -19.09 -2.85 0.51
N PRO A 85 -17.85 -2.44 0.86
CA PRO A 85 -16.79 -1.90 -0.03
C PRO A 85 -15.77 -2.94 -0.56
N GLN A 86 -15.90 -4.22 -0.22
CA GLN A 86 -14.89 -5.26 -0.49
C GLN A 86 -14.57 -5.44 -1.98
N SER A 87 -15.57 -5.45 -2.85
CA SER A 87 -15.42 -5.57 -4.30
C SER A 87 -14.70 -4.36 -4.91
N ILE A 88 -14.84 -3.17 -4.32
CA ILE A 88 -14.08 -1.98 -4.73
C ILE A 88 -12.59 -2.20 -4.40
N VAL A 89 -12.29 -2.67 -3.19
CA VAL A 89 -10.91 -2.97 -2.77
C VAL A 89 -10.29 -4.06 -3.65
N ALA A 90 -11.05 -5.11 -3.99
CA ALA A 90 -10.58 -6.15 -4.91
C ALA A 90 -10.25 -5.58 -6.30
N SER A 91 -11.09 -4.69 -6.81
CA SER A 91 -10.86 -4.01 -8.10
C SER A 91 -9.59 -3.17 -8.09
N PHE A 92 -9.34 -2.39 -7.03
CA PHE A 92 -8.09 -1.64 -6.90
C PHE A 92 -6.87 -2.53 -6.71
N THR A 93 -7.00 -3.62 -5.94
CA THR A 93 -5.90 -4.59 -5.74
C THR A 93 -5.49 -5.21 -7.07
N HIS A 94 -6.46 -5.54 -7.93
CA HIS A 94 -6.23 -6.02 -9.29
C HIS A 94 -5.51 -4.97 -10.13
N ASP A 95 -6.02 -3.74 -10.18
CA ASP A 95 -5.45 -2.69 -11.02
C ASP A 95 -4.00 -2.35 -10.62
N ILE A 96 -3.71 -2.31 -9.31
CA ILE A 96 -2.38 -2.02 -8.78
C ILE A 96 -1.41 -3.18 -9.03
N PHE A 97 -1.73 -4.40 -8.58
CA PHE A 97 -0.76 -5.50 -8.51
C PHE A 97 -0.79 -6.48 -9.69
N ILE A 98 -1.85 -6.45 -10.52
CA ILE A 98 -1.98 -7.26 -11.74
C ILE A 98 -1.85 -6.42 -13.01
N LYS A 99 -2.33 -5.16 -13.01
CA LYS A 99 -2.20 -4.27 -14.18
C LYS A 99 -1.11 -3.21 -14.04
N GLY A 100 -0.53 -3.06 -12.85
CA GLY A 100 0.59 -2.15 -12.61
C GLY A 100 0.20 -0.68 -12.76
N CYS A 101 -1.04 -0.30 -12.45
CA CYS A 101 -1.59 1.02 -12.78
C CYS A 101 -0.82 2.21 -12.19
N GLN A 102 -0.02 1.99 -11.14
CA GLN A 102 0.82 3.05 -10.53
C GLN A 102 2.12 3.34 -11.29
N ILE A 103 2.59 2.38 -12.11
CA ILE A 103 3.92 2.42 -12.75
C ILE A 103 3.88 2.28 -14.28
N ASN A 104 2.74 1.90 -14.85
CA ASN A 104 2.60 1.60 -16.27
C ASN A 104 2.46 2.85 -17.18
N PHE A 105 2.75 4.04 -16.66
CA PHE A 105 2.69 5.30 -17.40
C PHE A 105 3.85 6.25 -17.04
N ALA A 106 4.30 7.01 -18.05
CA ALA A 106 5.30 8.06 -17.88
C ALA A 106 4.67 9.34 -17.31
N ILE A 107 5.48 10.14 -16.60
CA ILE A 107 5.08 11.41 -15.97
C ILE A 107 5.96 12.57 -16.46
N ASP A 108 6.39 12.50 -17.72
CA ASP A 108 7.20 13.50 -18.42
C ASP A 108 6.34 14.60 -19.08
N GLY A 109 5.01 14.46 -19.00
CA GLY A 109 4.06 15.43 -19.51
C GLY A 109 4.08 16.75 -18.73
N PRO A 110 3.74 17.89 -19.37
CA PRO A 110 3.77 19.20 -18.72
C PRO A 110 2.75 19.35 -17.59
N GLN A 111 1.77 18.44 -17.46
CA GLN A 111 0.75 18.46 -16.41
C GLN A 111 1.04 17.52 -15.24
N ASP A 112 2.13 16.77 -15.30
CA ASP A 112 2.50 15.77 -14.32
C ASP A 112 3.76 16.21 -13.59
N ILE A 113 3.73 16.16 -12.26
CA ILE A 113 4.88 16.50 -11.42
C ILE A 113 5.12 15.40 -10.41
N GLU A 114 6.38 15.04 -10.19
CA GLU A 114 6.77 14.08 -9.17
C GLU A 114 7.26 14.81 -7.90
N VAL A 115 6.80 14.36 -6.73
CA VAL A 115 7.05 15.01 -5.44
C VAL A 115 8.54 15.09 -5.08
N SER A 116 9.29 14.02 -5.27
CA SER A 116 10.73 13.94 -4.94
C SER A 116 11.56 14.90 -5.81
N THR A 117 11.13 15.14 -7.05
CA THR A 117 11.73 16.15 -7.95
C THR A 117 11.34 17.57 -7.53
N LEU A 118 10.11 17.76 -7.03
CA LEU A 118 9.60 19.05 -6.59
C LEU A 118 10.24 19.54 -5.27
N TYR A 119 10.57 18.60 -4.38
CA TYR A 119 11.15 18.82 -3.05
C TYR A 119 12.36 17.88 -2.81
N PRO A 120 13.50 18.11 -3.48
CA PRO A 120 14.63 17.17 -3.45
C PRO A 120 15.34 17.04 -2.10
N ASP A 121 15.21 18.04 -1.22
CA ASP A 121 15.86 18.05 0.09
C ASP A 121 15.03 17.33 1.18
N GLU A 122 13.88 16.78 0.82
CA GLU A 122 12.95 16.14 1.74
C GLU A 122 12.90 14.65 1.50
N THR A 123 13.04 13.87 2.57
CA THR A 123 12.97 12.41 2.50
C THR A 123 11.57 11.92 2.83
N PHE A 124 11.25 10.75 2.27
CA PHE A 124 10.09 9.95 2.67
C PHE A 124 10.46 8.98 3.78
N GLN A 125 9.53 8.73 4.68
CA GLN A 125 9.60 7.63 5.62
C GLN A 125 9.67 6.31 4.84
N THR A 126 10.65 5.47 5.17
CA THR A 126 10.86 4.21 4.45
C THR A 126 9.84 3.16 4.87
N LEU A 127 9.64 2.14 4.03
CA LEU A 127 8.86 0.96 4.40
C LEU A 127 9.44 0.25 5.64
N ASP A 128 10.76 0.26 5.79
CA ASP A 128 11.47 -0.35 6.93
C ASP A 128 11.10 0.36 8.25
N ASP A 129 11.09 1.70 8.24
CA ASP A 129 10.66 2.53 9.37
C ASP A 129 9.18 2.35 9.68
N CYS A 130 8.33 2.36 8.66
CA CYS A 130 6.89 2.12 8.82
C CYS A 130 6.63 0.78 9.52
N PHE A 131 7.34 -0.28 9.14
CA PHE A 131 7.19 -1.59 9.77
C PHE A 131 7.76 -1.65 11.20
N ASN A 132 8.78 -0.86 11.55
CA ASN A 132 9.20 -0.71 12.94
C ASN A 132 8.07 -0.12 13.80
N ASP A 133 7.39 0.92 13.31
CA ASP A 133 6.25 1.53 14.01
C ASP A 133 5.09 0.54 14.20
N PHE A 134 4.82 -0.30 13.20
CA PHE A 134 3.82 -1.37 13.31
C PHE A 134 4.21 -2.43 14.33
N LEU A 135 5.47 -2.86 14.36
CA LEU A 135 5.96 -3.83 15.35
C LEU A 135 5.83 -3.30 16.79
N ALA A 136 6.20 -2.05 17.03
CA ALA A 136 6.08 -1.43 18.34
C ALA A 136 4.62 -1.46 18.84
N LYS A 137 3.68 -1.07 17.97
CA LYS A 137 2.24 -1.10 18.28
C LYS A 137 1.68 -2.51 18.50
N LEU A 138 2.31 -3.55 17.94
CA LEU A 138 1.92 -4.94 18.16
C LEU A 138 2.41 -5.44 19.52
N GLY A 139 3.60 -5.02 19.95
CA GLY A 139 4.16 -5.34 21.27
C GLY A 139 3.35 -4.79 22.44
N ASP A 140 2.65 -3.67 22.24
CA ASP A 140 1.79 -3.03 23.25
C ASP A 140 0.39 -3.67 23.39
N LYS A 141 0.04 -4.64 22.53
CA LYS A 141 -1.24 -5.37 22.62
C LYS A 141 -1.00 -6.78 23.17
N PRO A 142 -1.78 -7.25 24.17
CA PRO A 142 -1.69 -8.63 24.62
C PRO A 142 -2.06 -9.56 23.45
N VAL A 143 -1.07 -10.33 22.98
CA VAL A 143 -1.27 -11.38 21.98
C VAL A 143 -2.06 -12.51 22.65
N ASN A 144 -3.38 -12.51 22.44
CA ASN A 144 -4.24 -13.60 22.89
C ASN A 144 -4.11 -14.76 21.88
N THR A 145 -3.16 -15.67 22.12
CA THR A 145 -2.85 -16.81 21.24
C THR A 145 -3.87 -17.96 21.30
N ASN A 146 -5.06 -17.76 21.86
CA ASN A 146 -6.07 -18.82 21.96
C ASN A 146 -7.41 -18.40 21.38
N LYS A 147 -7.80 -19.13 20.31
CA LYS A 147 -9.07 -19.17 19.55
C LYS A 147 -9.08 -18.40 18.23
N ILE A 148 -8.64 -19.10 17.17
CA ILE A 148 -9.29 -18.96 15.86
C ILE A 148 -10.68 -19.60 16.02
N THR A 149 -11.70 -18.77 16.24
CA THR A 149 -13.09 -19.15 16.00
C THR A 149 -13.65 -18.03 15.14
N THR A 150 -14.17 -18.38 13.97
CA THR A 150 -14.72 -17.46 12.99
C THR A 150 -15.81 -16.59 13.60
N THR A 151 -15.53 -15.30 13.78
CA THR A 151 -16.55 -14.27 13.98
C THR A 151 -16.29 -13.11 13.03
N ASN A 152 -17.30 -12.81 12.21
CA ASN A 152 -17.33 -11.70 11.26
C ASN A 152 -16.90 -10.37 11.90
N PRO A 153 -16.27 -9.44 11.15
CA PRO A 153 -15.93 -8.15 11.71
C PRO A 153 -17.22 -7.34 11.92
N VAL A 154 -17.52 -7.07 13.18
CA VAL A 154 -18.51 -6.07 13.59
C VAL A 154 -17.95 -4.70 13.18
N VAL A 155 -18.66 -4.02 12.29
CA VAL A 155 -18.40 -2.61 11.95
C VAL A 155 -18.91 -1.76 13.12
N GLU A 156 -18.01 -1.10 13.85
CA GLU A 156 -18.40 -0.02 14.75
C GLU A 156 -18.79 1.20 13.91
N SER A 157 -20.08 1.53 13.94
CA SER A 157 -20.62 2.76 13.37
C SER A 157 -20.23 3.95 14.26
N MET A 158 -19.33 4.81 13.79
CA MET A 158 -19.20 6.16 14.36
C MET A 158 -20.39 7.00 13.89
N ALA A 159 -21.26 7.40 14.82
CA ALA A 159 -22.33 8.34 14.54
C ALA A 159 -21.73 9.74 14.33
N ILE A 160 -21.96 10.34 13.17
CA ILE A 160 -21.72 11.76 12.92
C ILE A 160 -23.06 12.46 13.17
N THR A 161 -23.18 13.14 14.31
CA THR A 161 -24.28 14.10 14.53
C THR A 161 -24.00 15.37 13.75
N ALA A 162 -25.00 15.80 12.98
CA ALA A 162 -25.05 17.07 12.26
C ALA A 162 -25.20 18.27 13.22
#